data_AF-A0A960SYN3-F1
#
_entry.id   AF-A0A960SYN3-F1
#
_cell.length_a   1.000
_cell.length_b   1.000
_cell.length_c   1.000
_cell.angle_alpha   90.00
_cell.angle_beta   90.00
_cell.angle_gamma   90.00
#
_symmetry.space_group_name_H-M   'P 1'
#
loop_
_entity.id
_entity.type
_entity.pdbx_description
1 polymer ?
#
loop_
_entity_poly.entity_id
_entity_poly.type
_entity_poly.pdbx_seq_one_letter_code
_entity_poly.pdbx_strand_id
1 'polypeptide(L)'
;MQRWIVAGVAVVLLGIAGFFGARTAWRAYNDAKPAPVWVPLAVNPDTPIEQQDKTAKELGERLHDNGILMKLTKELNLRQTWSLPDDEAASKELGRRMFVRTGTMDSPKGAIPAIHIGVHGKYKEINDSKRISERLIQEVWPILGIEPPRRN
;
A
#
# COMPACT_ATOMS: atom_id res chain seq x y z
N MET A 1 45.92 -23.11 -29.66
CA MET A 1 44.59 -23.65 -29.26
C MET A 1 44.09 -23.10 -27.92
N GLN A 2 44.90 -23.07 -26.85
CA GLN A 2 44.47 -22.64 -25.50
C GLN A 2 43.91 -21.20 -25.41
N ARG A 3 44.46 -20.24 -26.19
CA ARG A 3 44.01 -18.83 -26.19
C ARG A 3 42.58 -18.64 -26.72
N TRP A 4 42.14 -19.50 -27.65
CA TRP A 4 40.78 -19.46 -28.20
C TRP A 4 39.74 -20.06 -27.25
N ILE A 5 40.13 -21.05 -26.45
CA ILE A 5 39.27 -21.63 -25.41
C ILE A 5 39.04 -20.62 -24.29
N VAL A 6 40.08 -19.92 -23.84
CA VAL A 6 39.95 -18.87 -22.80
C VAL A 6 39.06 -17.72 -23.28
N ALA A 7 39.21 -17.29 -24.54
CA ALA A 7 38.33 -16.27 -25.12
C ALA A 7 36.87 -16.73 -25.21
N GLY A 8 36.62 -17.98 -25.62
CA GLY A 8 35.27 -18.55 -25.68
C GLY A 8 34.61 -18.64 -24.30
N VAL A 9 35.35 -19.10 -23.28
CA VAL A 9 34.86 -19.16 -21.90
C VAL A 9 34.55 -17.77 -21.34
N ALA A 10 35.40 -16.77 -21.61
CA ALA A 10 35.16 -15.40 -21.17
C ALA A 10 33.88 -14.78 -21.78
N VAL A 11 33.63 -15.03 -23.07
CA VAL A 11 32.40 -14.55 -23.74
C VAL A 11 31.15 -15.23 -23.17
N VAL A 12 31.20 -16.54 -22.91
CA VAL A 12 30.08 -17.26 -22.29
C VAL A 12 29.81 -16.74 -20.87
N LEU A 13 30.85 -16.52 -20.06
CA LEU A 13 30.70 -15.98 -18.72
C LEU A 13 30.13 -14.55 -18.72
N LEU A 14 30.56 -13.69 -19.66
CA LEU A 14 30.00 -12.35 -19.83
C LEU A 14 28.55 -12.38 -20.32
N GLY A 15 28.21 -13.29 -21.24
CA GLY A 15 26.84 -13.48 -21.72
C GLY A 15 25.90 -13.97 -20.61
N ILE A 16 26.37 -14.93 -19.80
CA ILE A 16 25.67 -15.41 -18.60
C ILE A 16 25.50 -14.26 -17.59
N ALA A 17 26.58 -13.57 -17.22
CA ALA A 17 26.53 -12.46 -16.27
C ALA A 17 25.61 -11.33 -16.75
N GLY A 18 25.64 -10.99 -18.05
CA GLY A 18 24.76 -10.00 -18.66
C GLY A 18 23.29 -10.42 -18.65
N PHE A 19 23.00 -11.69 -18.97
CA PHE A 19 21.64 -12.22 -18.93
C PHE A 19 21.06 -12.27 -17.52
N PHE A 20 21.83 -12.78 -16.55
CA PHE A 20 21.41 -12.82 -15.15
C PHE A 20 21.28 -11.40 -14.59
N GLY A 21 22.22 -10.49 -14.89
CA GLY A 21 22.16 -9.09 -14.48
C GLY A 21 20.95 -8.35 -15.04
N ALA A 22 20.63 -8.53 -16.32
CA ALA A 22 19.45 -7.94 -16.95
C ALA A 22 18.15 -8.48 -16.31
N ARG A 23 18.08 -9.78 -16.03
CA ARG A 23 16.91 -10.40 -15.39
C ARG A 23 16.73 -9.91 -13.95
N THR A 24 17.79 -9.78 -13.16
CA THR A 24 17.72 -9.25 -11.80
C THR A 24 17.33 -7.77 -11.78
N ALA A 25 17.89 -6.97 -12.68
CA ALA A 25 17.53 -5.56 -12.83
C ALA A 25 16.06 -5.39 -13.21
N TRP A 26 15.57 -6.19 -14.15
CA TRP A 26 14.17 -6.16 -14.57
C TRP A 26 13.20 -6.56 -13.44
N ARG A 27 13.55 -7.60 -12.66
CA ARG A 27 12.76 -7.98 -11.47
C ARG A 27 12.75 -6.87 -10.42
N ALA A 28 13.92 -6.35 -10.06
CA ALA A 28 14.05 -5.26 -9.09
C ALA A 28 13.25 -4.01 -9.51
N TYR A 29 13.25 -3.69 -10.81
CA TYR A 29 12.43 -2.62 -11.36
C TYR A 29 10.93 -2.87 -11.17
N ASN A 30 10.44 -4.06 -11.52
CA ASN A 30 9.03 -4.40 -11.35
C ASN A 30 8.61 -4.42 -9.88
N ASP A 31 9.46 -4.93 -8.99
CA ASP A 31 9.19 -5.01 -7.55
C ASP A 31 9.13 -3.63 -6.88
N ALA A 32 9.83 -2.64 -7.46
CA ALA A 32 9.86 -1.26 -6.98
C ALA A 32 8.69 -0.39 -7.49
N LYS A 33 7.85 -0.91 -8.40
CA LYS A 33 6.73 -0.14 -8.95
C LYS A 33 5.73 0.25 -7.86
N PRO A 34 5.19 1.49 -7.89
CA PRO A 34 4.12 1.90 -7.01
C PRO A 34 2.89 1.00 -7.18
N ALA A 35 2.38 0.47 -6.07
CA ALA A 35 1.18 -0.35 -6.01
C ALA A 35 0.35 0.08 -4.78
N PRO A 36 -0.38 1.21 -4.87
CA PRO A 36 -1.26 1.62 -3.79
C PRO A 36 -2.37 0.59 -3.59
N VAL A 37 -2.71 0.33 -2.33
CA VAL A 37 -3.81 -0.58 -1.97
C VAL A 37 -4.76 0.16 -1.05
N TRP A 38 -6.05 0.11 -1.35
CA TRP A 38 -7.08 0.80 -0.58
C TRP A 38 -8.35 -0.03 -0.48
N VAL A 39 -9.15 0.31 0.52
CA VAL A 39 -10.52 -0.14 0.70
C VAL A 39 -11.45 1.03 0.35
N PRO A 40 -12.38 0.88 -0.61
CA PRO A 40 -13.37 1.90 -0.89
C PRO A 40 -14.49 1.85 0.15
N LEU A 41 -14.84 3.01 0.70
CA LEU A 41 -16.04 3.21 1.51
C LEU A 41 -17.08 3.93 0.66
N ALA A 42 -18.18 3.25 0.33
CA ALA A 42 -19.26 3.82 -0.47
C ALA A 42 -19.88 5.05 0.22
N VAL A 43 -20.15 6.10 -0.56
CA VAL A 43 -20.83 7.32 -0.10
C VAL A 43 -22.20 7.41 -0.77
N ASN A 44 -23.16 8.07 -0.12
CA ASN A 44 -24.46 8.34 -0.74
C ASN A 44 -24.25 9.15 -2.04
N PRO A 45 -24.78 8.69 -3.20
CA PRO A 45 -24.62 9.36 -4.48
C PRO A 45 -25.12 10.81 -4.53
N ASP A 46 -26.09 11.15 -3.67
CA ASP A 46 -26.65 12.50 -3.60
C ASP A 46 -25.78 13.48 -2.78
N THR A 47 -24.69 12.98 -2.17
CA THR A 47 -23.80 13.82 -1.36
C THR A 47 -22.97 14.75 -2.26
N PRO A 48 -22.99 16.07 -2.05
CA PRO A 48 -22.16 17.00 -2.81
C PRO A 48 -20.67 16.68 -2.70
N ILE A 49 -19.92 16.84 -3.79
CA ILE A 49 -18.46 16.53 -3.84
C ILE A 49 -17.70 17.26 -2.72
N GLU A 50 -18.02 18.52 -2.46
CA GLU A 50 -17.40 19.30 -1.38
C GLU A 50 -17.56 18.66 -0.01
N GLN A 51 -18.72 18.06 0.26
CA GLN A 51 -19.00 17.37 1.51
C GLN A 51 -18.28 16.02 1.57
N GLN A 52 -18.10 15.34 0.43
CA GLN A 52 -17.29 14.13 0.33
C GLN A 52 -15.82 14.45 0.63
N ASP A 53 -15.27 15.51 0.04
CA ASP A 53 -13.89 15.94 0.26
C ASP A 53 -13.66 16.38 1.70
N LYS A 54 -14.61 17.10 2.29
CA LYS A 54 -14.57 17.48 3.71
C LYS A 54 -14.55 16.23 4.60
N THR A 55 -15.41 15.25 4.32
CA THR A 55 -15.47 13.99 5.08
C THR A 55 -14.16 13.20 4.93
N ALA A 56 -13.61 13.11 3.71
CA ALA A 56 -12.34 12.44 3.46
C ALA A 56 -11.18 13.12 4.21
N LYS A 57 -11.17 14.46 4.25
CA LYS A 57 -10.17 15.23 4.99
C LYS A 57 -10.28 15.01 6.51
N GLU A 58 -11.48 15.14 7.08
CA GLU A 58 -11.71 14.93 8.51
C GLU A 58 -11.36 13.49 8.93
N LEU A 59 -11.73 12.51 8.11
CA LEU A 59 -11.38 11.11 8.34
C LEU A 59 -9.86 10.91 8.26
N GLY A 60 -9.21 11.53 7.27
CA GLY A 60 -7.76 11.54 7.14
C GLY A 60 -7.08 12.10 8.38
N GLU A 61 -7.50 13.27 8.87
CA GLU A 61 -6.94 13.89 10.08
C GLU A 61 -7.08 12.99 11.32
N ARG A 62 -8.24 12.36 11.50
CA ARG A 62 -8.46 11.44 12.63
C ARG A 62 -7.65 10.17 12.52
N LEU A 63 -7.54 9.58 11.33
CA LEU A 63 -6.75 8.35 11.13
C LEU A 63 -5.25 8.60 11.28
N HIS A 64 -4.78 9.82 10.98
CA HIS A 64 -3.39 10.25 11.22
C HIS A 64 -3.09 10.51 12.69
N ASP A 65 -4.05 10.33 13.60
CA ASP A 65 -3.78 10.40 15.03
C ASP A 65 -2.68 9.40 15.43
N ASN A 66 -1.73 9.88 16.21
CA ASN A 66 -0.58 9.09 16.65
C ASN A 66 -1.02 7.86 17.47
N GLY A 67 -2.12 7.94 18.21
CA GLY A 67 -2.66 6.81 18.96
C GLY A 67 -3.11 5.68 18.05
N ILE A 68 -3.85 6.00 16.97
CA ILE A 68 -4.30 5.04 15.97
C ILE A 68 -3.12 4.44 15.22
N LEU A 69 -2.21 5.28 14.72
CA LEU A 69 -1.05 4.82 13.95
C LEU A 69 -0.13 3.91 14.80
N MET A 70 0.11 4.26 16.06
CA MET A 70 0.92 3.46 16.97
C MET A 70 0.25 2.12 17.29
N LYS A 71 -1.07 2.12 17.51
CA LYS A 71 -1.86 0.89 17.72
C LYS A 71 -1.73 -0.03 16.51
N LEU A 72 -1.96 0.48 15.29
CA LEU A 72 -1.85 -0.28 14.05
C LEU A 72 -0.44 -0.82 13.83
N THR A 73 0.59 -0.01 14.08
CA THR A 73 1.99 -0.42 13.98
C THR A 73 2.30 -1.63 14.87
N LYS A 74 1.82 -1.62 16.12
CA LYS A 74 2.05 -2.72 17.07
C LYS A 74 1.28 -3.97 16.69
N GLU A 75 -0.02 -3.85 16.43
CA GLU A 75 -0.87 -4.99 16.07
C GLU A 75 -0.40 -5.69 14.78
N LEU A 76 0.05 -4.91 13.80
CA LEU A 76 0.56 -5.42 12.54
C LEU A 76 2.06 -5.63 12.54
N ASN A 77 2.74 -5.45 13.68
CA ASN A 77 4.19 -5.65 13.83
C ASN A 77 5.01 -4.97 12.70
N LEU A 78 4.62 -3.75 12.31
CA LEU A 78 5.15 -3.07 11.12
C LEU A 78 6.62 -2.71 11.25
N ARG A 79 7.10 -2.50 12.48
CA ARG A 79 8.52 -2.31 12.76
C ARG A 79 9.36 -3.44 12.20
N GLN A 80 8.98 -4.70 12.45
CA GLN A 80 9.70 -5.87 11.94
C GLN A 80 9.50 -6.01 10.44
N THR A 81 8.27 -5.88 9.95
CA THR A 81 7.94 -5.98 8.52
C THR A 81 8.73 -5.00 7.66
N TRP A 82 8.92 -3.78 8.13
CA TRP A 82 9.66 -2.73 7.41
C TRP A 82 11.11 -2.57 7.84
N SER A 83 11.58 -3.42 8.77
CA SER A 83 12.96 -3.38 9.30
C SER A 83 13.34 -1.98 9.83
N LEU A 84 12.44 -1.36 10.59
CA LEU A 84 12.61 -0.03 11.16
C LEU A 84 13.16 -0.11 12.59
N PRO A 85 13.87 0.95 13.06
CA PRO A 85 14.57 0.91 14.35
C PRO A 85 13.63 0.74 15.54
N ASP A 86 12.48 1.41 15.51
CA ASP A 86 11.48 1.43 16.59
C ASP A 86 10.05 1.59 16.03
N ASP A 87 9.06 1.45 16.90
CA ASP A 87 7.63 1.56 16.55
C ASP A 87 7.24 2.99 16.18
N GLU A 88 7.97 4.00 16.66
CA GLU A 88 7.69 5.41 16.36
C GLU A 88 8.06 5.73 14.91
N ALA A 89 9.21 5.27 14.45
CA ALA A 89 9.64 5.34 13.06
C ALA A 89 8.65 4.60 12.14
N ALA A 90 8.15 3.43 12.55
CA ALA A 90 7.14 2.68 11.81
C ALA A 90 5.79 3.39 11.76
N SER A 91 5.32 3.97 12.88
CA SER A 91 4.12 4.79 12.93
C SER A 91 4.21 6.01 12.01
N LYS A 92 5.35 6.71 12.02
CA LYS A 92 5.60 7.87 11.17
C LYS A 92 5.62 7.49 9.68
N GLU A 93 6.25 6.36 9.35
CA GLU A 93 6.27 5.85 7.97
C GLU A 93 4.87 5.39 7.52
N LEU A 94 4.08 4.77 8.40
CA LEU A 94 2.69 4.42 8.13
C LEU A 94 1.86 5.67 7.82
N GLY A 95 1.95 6.71 8.66
CA GLY A 95 1.27 7.98 8.43
C GLY A 95 1.68 8.62 7.10
N ARG A 96 2.97 8.60 6.74
CA ARG A 96 3.46 9.12 5.45
C ARG A 96 2.90 8.37 4.25
N ARG A 97 2.69 7.06 4.37
CA ARG A 97 2.17 6.20 3.29
C ARG A 97 0.66 6.21 3.21
N MET A 98 -0.02 6.50 4.31
CA MET A 98 -1.47 6.50 4.38
C MET A 98 -2.07 7.62 3.55
N PHE A 99 -3.20 7.32 2.91
CA PHE A 99 -4.00 8.32 2.22
C PHE A 99 -5.49 8.06 2.44
N VAL A 100 -6.24 9.16 2.43
CA VAL A 100 -7.71 9.17 2.39
C VAL A 100 -8.09 10.15 1.30
N ARG A 101 -8.82 9.69 0.29
CA ARG A 101 -9.20 10.52 -0.86
C ARG A 101 -10.57 10.14 -1.38
N THR A 102 -11.25 11.08 -2.00
CA THR A 102 -12.47 10.82 -2.77
C THR A 102 -12.15 10.10 -4.08
N GLY A 103 -13.12 9.35 -4.57
CA GLY A 103 -13.00 8.56 -5.79
C GLY A 103 -14.32 7.86 -6.09
N THR A 104 -14.23 6.82 -6.90
CA THR A 104 -15.38 5.99 -7.26
C THR A 104 -15.09 4.53 -6.96
N MET A 105 -16.14 3.74 -6.79
CA MET A 105 -16.05 2.29 -6.77
C MET A 105 -17.06 1.69 -7.74
N ASP A 106 -16.69 0.55 -8.31
CA ASP A 106 -17.57 -0.18 -9.21
C ASP A 106 -18.68 -0.86 -8.43
N SER A 107 -19.92 -0.71 -8.90
CA SER A 107 -21.08 -1.45 -8.42
C SER A 107 -21.81 -2.09 -9.60
N PRO A 108 -22.67 -3.12 -9.38
CA PRO A 108 -23.47 -3.71 -10.46
C PRO A 108 -24.35 -2.70 -11.22
N LYS A 109 -24.65 -1.54 -10.62
CA LYS A 109 -25.46 -0.47 -11.20
C LYS A 109 -24.63 0.65 -11.85
N GLY A 110 -23.30 0.50 -11.91
CA GLY A 110 -22.37 1.52 -12.39
C GLY A 110 -21.45 2.03 -11.29
N ALA A 111 -20.60 2.99 -11.63
CA ALA A 111 -19.67 3.61 -10.68
C ALA A 111 -20.44 4.48 -9.67
N ILE A 112 -20.17 4.28 -8.38
CA ILE A 112 -20.73 5.08 -7.28
C ILE A 112 -19.61 5.84 -6.57
N PRO A 113 -19.89 7.00 -5.95
CA PRO A 113 -18.87 7.72 -5.21
C PRO A 113 -18.41 6.93 -3.98
N ALA A 114 -17.12 7.02 -3.69
CA ALA A 114 -16.49 6.34 -2.56
C ALA A 114 -15.34 7.17 -2.00
N ILE A 115 -15.04 6.96 -0.72
CA ILE A 115 -13.81 7.43 -0.08
C ILE A 115 -12.83 6.26 -0.06
N HIS A 116 -11.71 6.41 -0.75
CA HIS A 116 -10.63 5.43 -0.76
C HIS A 116 -9.71 5.65 0.43
N ILE A 117 -9.60 4.63 1.28
CA ILE A 117 -8.76 4.64 2.47
C ILE A 117 -7.70 3.55 2.30
N GLY A 118 -6.42 3.92 2.34
CA GLY A 118 -5.36 2.97 2.06
C GLY A 118 -3.96 3.46 2.30
N VAL A 119 -2.99 2.71 1.77
CA VAL A 119 -1.56 3.02 1.88
C VAL A 119 -0.87 2.92 0.53
N HIS A 120 0.08 3.83 0.32
CA HIS A 120 1.05 3.76 -0.76
C HIS A 120 2.10 2.69 -0.44
N GLY A 121 2.24 1.72 -1.33
CA GLY A 121 3.22 0.65 -1.22
C GLY A 121 3.90 0.36 -2.55
N LYS A 122 4.81 -0.61 -2.53
CA LYS A 122 5.44 -1.17 -3.73
C LYS A 122 4.79 -2.51 -4.07
N TYR A 123 4.95 -2.97 -5.30
CA TYR A 123 4.38 -4.26 -5.73
C TYR A 123 4.81 -5.43 -4.84
N LYS A 124 6.08 -5.47 -4.43
CA LYS A 124 6.58 -6.50 -3.51
C LYS A 124 5.95 -6.44 -2.09
N GLU A 125 5.39 -5.29 -1.71
CA GLU A 125 4.77 -5.01 -0.39
C GLU A 125 3.23 -5.08 -0.48
N ILE A 126 2.67 -5.61 -1.57
CA ILE A 126 1.22 -5.57 -1.82
C ILE A 126 0.41 -6.31 -0.75
N ASN A 127 0.94 -7.43 -0.23
CA ASN A 127 0.27 -8.20 0.81
C ASN A 127 0.24 -7.45 2.15
N ASP A 128 1.33 -6.79 2.50
CA ASP A 128 1.39 -5.94 3.69
C ASP A 128 0.45 -4.75 3.55
N SER A 129 0.42 -4.14 2.36
CA SER A 129 -0.45 -3.01 2.06
C SER A 129 -1.93 -3.40 2.12
N LYS A 130 -2.30 -4.59 1.63
CA LYS A 130 -3.64 -5.17 1.80
C LYS A 130 -3.99 -5.36 3.26
N ARG A 131 -3.11 -6.02 4.03
CA ARG A 131 -3.32 -6.28 5.46
C ARG A 131 -3.49 -4.99 6.26
N ILE A 132 -2.69 -3.98 5.95
CA ILE A 132 -2.79 -2.65 6.57
C ILE A 132 -4.14 -2.03 6.22
N SER A 133 -4.49 -1.92 4.94
CA SER A 133 -5.75 -1.28 4.52
C SER A 133 -7.00 -1.99 5.07
N GLU A 134 -7.02 -3.32 5.12
CA GLU A 134 -8.10 -4.13 5.72
C GLU A 134 -8.20 -3.98 7.25
N ARG A 135 -7.10 -3.70 7.93
CA ARG A 135 -7.12 -3.38 9.35
C ARG A 135 -7.53 -1.93 9.60
N LEU A 136 -7.11 -1.02 8.72
CA LEU A 136 -7.34 0.41 8.84
C LEU A 136 -8.83 0.76 8.74
N ILE A 137 -9.57 0.09 7.84
CA ILE A 137 -11.03 0.25 7.74
C ILE A 137 -11.74 -0.09 9.07
N GLN A 138 -11.17 -0.95 9.92
CA GLN A 138 -11.77 -1.26 11.22
C GLN A 138 -11.70 -0.08 12.20
N GLU A 139 -10.75 0.84 12.03
CA GLU A 139 -10.68 2.09 12.80
C GLU A 139 -11.60 3.17 12.23
N VAL A 140 -12.02 3.04 10.96
CA VAL A 140 -12.93 3.98 10.30
C VAL A 140 -14.35 3.89 10.85
N TRP A 141 -14.86 2.68 11.09
CA TRP A 141 -16.21 2.46 11.62
C TRP A 141 -16.50 3.22 12.92
N PRO A 142 -15.68 3.13 13.99
CA PRO A 142 -15.92 3.89 15.21
C PRO A 142 -15.76 5.40 15.01
N ILE A 143 -14.88 5.84 14.10
CA ILE A 143 -14.73 7.28 13.77
C ILE A 143 -16.02 7.85 13.17
N LEU A 144 -16.66 7.07 12.29
CA LEU A 144 -17.92 7.45 11.65
C LEU A 144 -19.15 7.17 12.52
N GLY A 145 -18.99 6.46 13.64
CA GLY A 145 -20.11 6.05 14.50
C GLY A 145 -21.04 5.01 13.84
N ILE A 146 -20.52 4.21 12.91
CA ILE A 146 -21.27 3.21 12.16
C ILE A 146 -20.89 1.81 12.64
N GLU A 147 -21.85 0.88 12.70
CA GLU A 147 -21.54 -0.53 12.99
C GLU A 147 -20.78 -1.16 11.82
N PRO A 148 -19.69 -1.92 12.08
CA PRO A 148 -19.00 -2.64 11.03
C PRO A 148 -19.94 -3.68 10.39
N PRO A 149 -19.82 -3.95 9.08
CA PRO A 149 -20.58 -5.02 8.45
C PRO A 149 -20.26 -6.36 9.12
N ARG A 150 -21.30 -7.17 9.36
CA ARG A 150 -21.13 -8.51 9.96
C ARG A 150 -20.21 -9.34 9.06
N ARG A 151 -19.08 -9.80 9.62
CA ARG A 151 -18.22 -10.78 8.96
C ARG A 151 -18.96 -12.12 8.94
N ASN A 152 -19.40 -12.53 7.75
CA ASN A 152 -19.86 -13.91 7.50
C ASN A 152 -18.67 -14.84 7.34
#